data_AF-A0A661XUU8-F1
#
_entry.id   AF-A0A661XUU8-F1
#
_cell.length_a   1.000
_cell.length_b   1.000
_cell.length_c   1.000
_cell.angle_alpha   90.00
_cell.angle_beta   90.00
_cell.angle_gamma   90.00
#
_symmetry.space_group_name_H-M   'P 1'
#
loop_
_entity.id
_entity.type
_entity.pdbx_description
1 polymer ?
#
loop_
_entity_poly.entity_id
_entity_poly.type
_entity_poly.pdbx_seq_one_letter_code
_entity_poly.pdbx_strand_id
1 'polypeptide(L)'
;MSTHSLQAISPIDGRYASKTKALIPFFSEEALIKYRVQVEIEYFIALVELPLPQLSNFDTSVFAILRKLYTEFSSDDAQNIKNIEKVTNHDVKAVEYFIKEKFDDLGLQKYKEFIHFGLTSQDINNTAIPLSLKEAINDVYVPQLSEVKAKL
;
A
#
# COMPACT_ATOMS: atom_id res chain seq x y z
N MET A 1 7.90 -14.97 3.23
CA MET A 1 8.42 -15.82 2.13
C MET A 1 8.98 -17.12 2.70
N SER A 2 8.92 -18.22 1.94
CA SER A 2 9.52 -19.50 2.36
C SER A 2 10.98 -19.26 2.78
N THR A 3 11.33 -19.69 3.99
CA THR A 3 12.72 -19.64 4.49
C THR A 3 13.62 -20.64 3.76
N HIS A 4 13.05 -21.52 2.95
CA HIS A 4 13.75 -22.54 2.17
C HIS A 4 13.32 -22.51 0.70
N SER A 5 14.18 -21.96 -0.17
CA SER A 5 13.93 -21.85 -1.61
C SER A 5 13.63 -23.20 -2.30
N LEU A 6 14.17 -24.30 -1.77
CA LEU A 6 13.92 -25.66 -2.27
C LEU A 6 12.50 -26.19 -1.98
N GLN A 7 11.79 -25.58 -1.03
CA GLN A 7 10.42 -25.96 -0.66
C GLN A 7 9.36 -25.04 -1.27
N ALA A 8 9.77 -24.00 -2.01
CA ALA A 8 8.83 -23.09 -2.66
C ALA A 8 8.08 -23.80 -3.79
N ILE A 9 6.75 -23.65 -3.83
CA ILE A 9 5.91 -24.18 -4.92
C ILE A 9 6.19 -23.42 -6.22
N SER A 10 6.26 -22.09 -6.14
CA SER A 10 6.58 -21.24 -7.29
C SER A 10 8.09 -21.11 -7.46
N PRO A 11 8.64 -21.30 -8.67
CA PRO A 11 10.06 -21.08 -8.91
C PRO A 11 10.43 -19.59 -8.82
N ILE A 12 9.47 -18.67 -8.96
CA ILE A 12 9.68 -17.22 -8.81
C ILE A 12 10.17 -16.88 -7.39
N ASP A 13 9.67 -17.58 -6.38
CA ASP A 13 10.05 -17.39 -4.97
C ASP A 13 11.08 -18.43 -4.48
N GLY A 14 11.49 -19.35 -5.36
CA GLY A 14 12.45 -20.42 -5.08
C GLY A 14 13.68 -20.34 -5.97
N ARG A 15 13.71 -21.18 -7.01
CA ARG A 15 14.85 -21.31 -7.95
C ARG A 15 15.31 -19.97 -8.55
N TYR A 16 14.37 -19.05 -8.81
CA TYR A 16 14.62 -17.75 -9.45
C TYR A 16 14.48 -16.57 -8.49
N ALA A 17 14.38 -16.80 -7.18
CA ALA A 17 14.21 -15.74 -6.19
C ALA A 17 15.29 -14.64 -6.29
N SER A 18 16.54 -15.03 -6.58
CA SER A 18 17.64 -14.06 -6.76
C SER A 18 17.48 -13.18 -8.02
N LYS A 19 16.68 -13.60 -9.00
CA LYS A 19 16.38 -12.86 -10.23
C LYS A 19 15.13 -11.99 -10.12
N THR A 20 14.21 -12.35 -9.25
CA THR A 20 12.90 -11.71 -9.08
C THR A 20 12.82 -10.84 -7.81
N LYS A 21 13.85 -10.87 -6.94
CA LYS A 21 13.90 -10.10 -5.68
C LYS A 21 13.55 -8.62 -5.84
N ALA A 22 13.98 -7.99 -6.93
CA ALA A 22 13.69 -6.57 -7.20
C ALA A 22 12.19 -6.27 -7.40
N LEU A 23 11.36 -7.29 -7.68
CA LEU A 23 9.92 -7.15 -7.89
C LEU A 23 9.10 -7.26 -6.60
N ILE A 24 9.70 -7.72 -5.49
CA ILE A 24 9.04 -7.88 -4.19
C ILE A 24 8.37 -6.58 -3.70
N PRO A 25 9.00 -5.40 -3.80
CA PRO A 25 8.41 -4.14 -3.34
C PRO A 25 7.14 -3.71 -4.11
N PHE A 26 6.81 -4.40 -5.21
CA PHE A 26 5.70 -4.08 -6.11
C PHE A 26 4.60 -5.15 -6.13
N PHE A 27 4.98 -6.43 -6.08
CA PHE A 27 4.06 -7.55 -6.33
C PHE A 27 3.91 -8.56 -5.19
N SER A 28 4.52 -8.31 -4.03
CA SER A 28 4.25 -9.10 -2.83
C SER A 28 2.91 -8.71 -2.19
N GLU A 29 2.38 -9.55 -1.30
CA GLU A 29 1.20 -9.20 -0.50
C GLU A 29 1.45 -7.96 0.37
N GLU A 30 2.64 -7.86 0.98
CA GLU A 30 3.07 -6.66 1.72
C GLU A 30 3.06 -5.41 0.83
N ALA A 31 3.57 -5.52 -0.41
CA ALA A 31 3.53 -4.42 -1.37
C ALA A 31 2.08 -4.03 -1.73
N LEU A 32 1.21 -4.99 -2.02
CA LEU A 32 -0.19 -4.73 -2.32
C LEU A 32 -0.88 -3.98 -1.16
N ILE A 33 -0.64 -4.41 0.07
CA ILE A 33 -1.15 -3.74 1.27
C ILE A 33 -0.60 -2.30 1.36
N LYS A 34 0.71 -2.11 1.19
CA LYS A 34 1.35 -0.78 1.18
C LYS A 34 0.69 0.17 0.16
N TYR A 35 0.48 -0.29 -1.08
CA TYR A 35 -0.17 0.53 -2.12
C TYR A 35 -1.63 0.83 -1.79
N ARG A 36 -2.36 -0.11 -1.18
CA ARG A 36 -3.73 0.15 -0.71
C ARG A 36 -3.76 1.23 0.37
N VAL A 37 -2.84 1.17 1.35
CA VAL A 37 -2.67 2.22 2.37
C VAL A 37 -2.35 3.56 1.71
N GLN A 38 -1.45 3.58 0.72
CA GLN A 38 -1.11 4.79 -0.01
C GLN A 38 -2.33 5.42 -0.69
N VAL A 39 -3.15 4.62 -1.39
CA VAL A 39 -4.34 5.13 -2.08
C VAL A 39 -5.35 5.71 -1.09
N GLU A 40 -5.62 5.02 0.02
CA GLU A 40 -6.53 5.52 1.06
C GLU A 40 -6.06 6.84 1.68
N ILE A 41 -4.77 6.95 2.01
CA ILE A 41 -4.20 8.15 2.61
C ILE A 41 -4.24 9.33 1.63
N GLU A 42 -3.81 9.13 0.39
CA GLU A 42 -3.85 10.19 -0.62
C GLU A 42 -5.29 10.58 -0.98
N TYR A 43 -6.24 9.63 -0.96
CA TYR A 43 -7.65 9.93 -1.13
C TYR A 43 -8.20 10.81 0.01
N PHE A 44 -7.90 10.47 1.27
CA PHE A 44 -8.29 11.29 2.41
C PHE A 44 -7.69 12.70 2.33
N ILE A 45 -6.40 12.83 1.96
CA ILE A 45 -5.76 14.13 1.76
C ILE A 45 -6.50 14.93 0.67
N ALA A 46 -6.84 14.29 -0.45
CA ALA A 46 -7.61 14.95 -1.51
C ALA A 46 -9.00 15.41 -1.03
N LEU A 47 -9.67 14.66 -0.16
CA LEU A 47 -10.93 15.09 0.44
C LEU A 47 -10.77 16.33 1.34
N VAL A 48 -9.69 16.42 2.10
CA VAL A 48 -9.38 17.60 2.92
C VAL A 48 -9.13 18.83 2.02
N GLU A 49 -8.45 18.63 0.89
CA GLU A 49 -8.18 19.68 -0.10
C GLU A 49 -9.42 20.10 -0.92
N LEU A 50 -10.52 19.34 -0.87
CA LEU A 50 -11.79 19.58 -1.58
C LEU A 50 -12.79 20.48 -0.80
N PRO A 51 -12.31 21.56 -0.18
CA PRO A 51 -12.88 22.27 1.00
C PRO A 51 -14.24 21.76 1.53
N LEU A 52 -14.32 20.48 1.93
CA LEU A 52 -15.56 19.91 2.47
C LEU A 52 -15.86 20.54 3.83
N PRO A 53 -17.10 20.99 4.12
CA PRO A 53 -17.42 21.68 5.38
C PRO A 53 -17.00 20.89 6.63
N GLN A 54 -17.14 19.57 6.61
CA GLN A 54 -16.80 18.66 7.70
C GLN A 54 -15.28 18.51 7.92
N LEU A 55 -14.47 18.74 6.89
CA LEU A 55 -13.00 18.64 6.91
C LEU A 55 -12.30 20.01 6.89
N SER A 56 -13.06 21.11 6.81
CA SER A 56 -12.55 22.49 6.72
C SER A 56 -11.59 22.91 7.84
N ASN A 57 -11.66 22.28 9.00
CA ASN A 57 -10.81 22.55 10.17
C ASN A 57 -9.74 21.47 10.38
N PHE A 58 -9.45 20.65 9.38
CA PHE A 58 -8.38 19.66 9.45
C PHE A 58 -7.01 20.37 9.45
N ASP A 59 -6.15 20.02 10.40
CA ASP A 59 -4.78 20.55 10.45
C ASP A 59 -3.92 19.91 9.35
N THR A 60 -3.68 20.63 8.26
CA THR A 60 -2.91 20.10 7.12
C THR A 60 -1.43 19.90 7.41
N SER A 61 -0.90 20.39 8.54
CA SER A 61 0.49 20.16 8.94
C SER A 61 0.79 18.67 9.18
N VAL A 62 -0.23 17.86 9.48
CA VAL A 62 -0.09 16.41 9.74
C VAL A 62 -0.01 15.58 8.45
N PHE A 63 -0.19 16.16 7.26
CA PHE A 63 -0.13 15.41 5.99
C PHE A 63 1.19 14.65 5.83
N ALA A 64 2.31 15.26 6.22
CA ALA A 64 3.60 14.57 6.18
C ALA A 64 3.64 13.34 7.09
N ILE A 65 2.97 13.40 8.25
CA ILE A 65 2.85 12.28 9.19
C ILE A 65 1.96 11.18 8.59
N LEU A 66 0.83 11.55 7.97
CA LEU A 66 -0.03 10.57 7.31
C LEU A 66 0.68 9.83 6.17
N ARG A 67 1.48 10.54 5.36
CA ARG A 67 2.27 9.94 4.28
C ARG A 67 3.34 8.96 4.78
N LYS A 68 3.82 9.11 6.02
CA LYS A 68 4.73 8.12 6.62
C LYS A 68 4.09 6.74 6.75
N LEU A 69 2.76 6.65 6.84
CA LEU A 69 2.04 5.38 6.91
C LEU A 69 2.27 4.50 5.68
N TYR A 70 2.60 5.05 4.51
CA TYR A 70 2.95 4.23 3.33
C TYR A 70 4.42 4.41 2.88
N THR A 71 5.06 5.55 3.19
CA THR A 71 6.47 5.80 2.81
C THR A 71 7.47 5.13 3.77
N GLU A 72 7.09 4.92 5.03
CA GLU A 72 7.87 4.21 6.05
C GLU A 72 7.17 2.90 6.47
N PHE A 73 6.35 2.33 5.57
CA PHE A 73 5.57 1.12 5.82
C PHE A 73 6.45 -0.09 6.15
N SER A 74 6.12 -0.79 7.23
CA SER A 74 6.91 -1.91 7.75
C SER A 74 6.20 -3.25 7.60
N SER A 75 6.95 -4.35 7.70
CA SER A 75 6.38 -5.69 7.78
C SER A 75 5.49 -5.88 9.02
N ASP A 76 5.73 -5.14 10.11
CA ASP A 76 4.89 -5.16 11.30
C ASP A 76 3.53 -4.50 11.03
N ASP A 77 3.49 -3.41 10.26
CA ASP A 77 2.23 -2.79 9.82
C ASP A 77 1.43 -3.74 8.92
N ALA A 78 2.10 -4.40 7.96
CA ALA A 78 1.47 -5.43 7.14
C ALA A 78 0.91 -6.57 7.97
N GLN A 79 1.66 -7.03 8.98
CA GLN A 79 1.23 -8.08 9.89
C GLN A 79 0.04 -7.64 10.76
N ASN A 80 -0.02 -6.37 11.17
CA ASN A 80 -1.17 -5.81 11.86
C ASN A 80 -2.42 -5.87 10.97
N ILE A 81 -2.33 -5.41 9.72
CA ILE A 81 -3.43 -5.48 8.75
C ILE A 81 -3.88 -6.93 8.56
N LYS A 82 -2.96 -7.89 8.43
CA LYS A 82 -3.33 -9.32 8.35
C LYS A 82 -4.02 -9.84 9.62
N ASN A 83 -3.71 -9.29 10.80
CA ASN A 83 -4.41 -9.67 12.04
C ASN A 83 -5.84 -9.11 12.07
N ILE A 84 -6.04 -7.88 11.62
CA ILE A 84 -7.36 -7.28 11.45
C ILE A 84 -8.18 -8.04 10.40
N GLU A 85 -7.54 -8.47 9.30
CA GLU A 85 -8.16 -9.27 8.24
C GLU A 85 -8.72 -10.60 8.76
N LYS A 86 -8.08 -11.24 9.74
CA LYS A 86 -8.61 -12.48 10.34
C LYS A 86 -9.98 -12.28 11.00
N VAL A 87 -10.28 -11.07 11.46
CA VAL A 87 -11.56 -10.72 12.10
C VAL A 87 -12.58 -10.26 11.04
N THR A 88 -12.14 -9.41 10.12
CA THR A 88 -13.03 -8.82 9.09
C THR A 88 -13.31 -9.75 7.91
N ASN A 89 -12.43 -10.72 7.67
CA ASN A 89 -12.40 -11.60 6.49
C ASN A 89 -12.44 -10.82 5.15
N HIS A 90 -11.90 -9.60 5.14
CA HIS A 90 -11.83 -8.74 3.97
C HIS A 90 -10.60 -7.82 4.02
N ASP A 91 -9.75 -7.95 3.01
CA ASP A 91 -8.44 -7.28 2.93
C ASP A 91 -8.49 -5.73 2.91
N VAL A 92 -9.30 -5.13 2.03
CA VAL A 92 -9.43 -3.66 1.96
C VAL A 92 -10.08 -3.11 3.23
N LYS A 93 -11.06 -3.82 3.80
CA LYS A 93 -11.65 -3.41 5.08
C LYS A 93 -10.62 -3.42 6.21
N ALA A 94 -9.71 -4.39 6.21
CA ALA A 94 -8.61 -4.42 7.19
C ALA A 94 -7.66 -3.23 7.05
N VAL A 95 -7.40 -2.77 5.82
CA VAL A 95 -6.64 -1.53 5.57
C VAL A 95 -7.38 -0.31 6.13
N GLU A 96 -8.70 -0.19 5.92
CA GLU A 96 -9.50 0.90 6.50
C GLU A 96 -9.38 0.94 8.02
N TYR A 97 -9.55 -0.21 8.70
CA TYR A 97 -9.44 -0.31 10.15
C TYR A 97 -8.05 0.05 10.66
N PHE A 98 -6.99 -0.43 10.00
CA PHE A 98 -5.62 -0.06 10.35
C PHE A 98 -5.40 1.45 10.29
N ILE A 99 -5.89 2.12 9.24
CA ILE A 99 -5.75 3.59 9.13
C ILE A 99 -6.57 4.29 10.21
N LYS A 100 -7.77 3.78 10.54
CA LYS A 100 -8.59 4.31 11.64
C LYS A 100 -7.88 4.20 13.00
N GLU A 101 -7.18 3.10 13.27
CA GLU A 101 -6.33 2.95 14.48
C GLU A 101 -5.21 3.99 14.51
N LYS A 102 -4.50 4.20 13.38
CA LYS A 102 -3.45 5.24 13.30
C LYS A 102 -4.02 6.65 13.49
N PHE A 103 -5.24 6.91 13.02
CA PHE A 103 -5.94 8.19 13.28
C PHE A 103 -6.28 8.37 14.75
N ASP A 104 -6.66 7.30 15.45
CA ASP A 104 -6.90 7.34 16.90
C ASP A 104 -5.62 7.69 17.66
N ASP A 105 -4.49 7.08 17.30
CA ASP A 105 -3.16 7.36 17.90
C ASP A 105 -2.70 8.81 17.68
N LEU A 106 -3.06 9.40 16.54
CA LEU A 106 -2.72 10.78 16.18
C LEU A 106 -3.70 11.83 16.74
N GLY A 107 -4.75 11.43 17.46
CA GLY A 107 -5.76 12.36 17.95
C GLY A 107 -6.70 12.92 16.87
N LEU A 108 -6.86 12.19 15.76
CA LEU A 108 -7.66 12.56 14.59
C LEU A 108 -9.03 11.85 14.57
N GLN A 109 -9.55 11.43 15.73
CA GLN A 109 -10.76 10.60 15.85
C GLN A 109 -11.98 11.24 15.15
N LYS A 110 -12.08 12.57 15.17
CA LYS A 110 -13.15 13.34 14.53
C LYS A 110 -13.25 13.08 13.03
N TYR A 111 -12.15 12.72 12.37
CA TYR A 111 -12.04 12.64 10.92
C TYR A 111 -11.98 11.20 10.40
N LYS A 112 -11.84 10.20 11.27
CA LYS A 112 -11.56 8.81 10.87
C LYS A 112 -12.71 8.14 10.08
N GLU A 113 -13.94 8.62 10.20
CA GLU A 113 -15.07 8.12 9.39
C GLU A 113 -15.05 8.63 7.94
N PHE A 114 -14.11 9.52 7.59
CA PHE A 114 -13.85 9.90 6.20
C PHE A 114 -12.82 8.98 5.51
N ILE A 115 -12.21 8.04 6.23
CA ILE A 115 -11.39 6.99 5.62
C ILE A 115 -12.31 6.06 4.82
N HIS A 116 -11.94 5.78 3.56
CA HIS A 116 -12.77 5.03 2.61
C HIS A 116 -14.13 5.68 2.28
N PHE A 117 -14.29 7.00 2.49
CA PHE A 117 -15.59 7.67 2.32
C PHE A 117 -16.11 7.57 0.88
N GLY A 118 -17.29 6.95 0.71
CA GLY A 118 -17.94 6.85 -0.60
C GLY A 118 -17.24 5.95 -1.61
N LEU A 119 -16.20 5.22 -1.20
CA LEU A 119 -15.46 4.30 -2.05
C LEU A 119 -16.02 2.88 -1.98
N THR A 120 -15.71 2.11 -3.02
CA THR A 120 -15.76 0.65 -2.99
C THR A 120 -14.34 0.08 -2.95
N SER A 121 -14.20 -1.17 -2.49
CA SER A 121 -12.92 -1.90 -2.49
C SER A 121 -12.21 -1.89 -3.85
N GLN A 122 -12.98 -1.80 -4.94
CA GLN A 122 -12.44 -1.76 -6.30
C GLN A 122 -11.81 -0.41 -6.68
N ASP A 123 -12.22 0.70 -6.06
CA ASP A 123 -11.56 2.00 -6.28
C ASP A 123 -10.12 1.95 -5.75
N ILE A 124 -9.93 1.28 -4.61
CA ILE A 124 -8.60 1.05 -4.03
C ILE A 124 -7.81 0.06 -4.90
N ASN A 125 -8.37 -1.11 -5.21
CA ASN A 125 -7.64 -2.15 -5.94
C ASN A 125 -7.25 -1.71 -7.36
N ASN A 126 -8.18 -1.09 -8.08
CA ASN A 126 -7.94 -0.64 -9.45
C ASN A 126 -7.11 0.65 -9.53
N THR A 127 -6.69 1.20 -8.39
CA THR A 127 -5.70 2.28 -8.33
C THR A 127 -4.35 1.76 -7.83
N ALA A 128 -4.35 0.94 -6.77
CA ALA A 128 -3.15 0.35 -6.18
C ALA A 128 -2.39 -0.58 -7.15
N ILE A 129 -3.12 -1.45 -7.86
CA ILE A 129 -2.50 -2.42 -8.79
C ILE A 129 -1.89 -1.72 -10.02
N PRO A 130 -2.58 -0.80 -10.72
CA PRO A 130 -1.94 -0.05 -11.80
C PRO A 130 -0.76 0.80 -11.34
N LEU A 131 -0.81 1.35 -10.13
CA LEU A 131 0.31 2.09 -9.55
C LEU A 131 1.53 1.18 -9.34
N SER A 132 1.35 0.01 -8.71
CA SER A 132 2.46 -0.93 -8.50
C SER A 132 3.05 -1.44 -9.82
N LEU A 133 2.20 -1.70 -10.82
CA LEU A 133 2.64 -2.07 -12.16
C LEU A 133 3.45 -0.94 -12.82
N LYS A 134 2.97 0.30 -12.76
CA LYS A 134 3.66 1.47 -13.32
C LYS A 134 5.05 1.63 -12.70
N GLU A 135 5.15 1.55 -11.38
CA GLU A 135 6.43 1.70 -10.67
C GLU A 135 7.37 0.53 -10.97
N ALA A 136 6.90 -0.72 -10.95
CA ALA A 136 7.72 -1.87 -11.33
C ALA A 136 8.25 -1.77 -12.77
N ILE A 137 7.42 -1.25 -13.70
CA ILE A 137 7.84 -1.04 -15.09
C ILE A 137 8.97 -0.01 -15.16
N ASN A 138 8.81 1.13 -14.49
CA ASN A 138 9.76 2.23 -14.56
C ASN A 138 11.06 1.95 -13.79
N ASP A 139 10.96 1.28 -12.64
CA ASP A 139 12.06 1.14 -11.69
C ASP A 139 12.86 -0.16 -11.91
N VAL A 140 12.24 -1.18 -12.52
CA VAL A 140 12.87 -2.50 -12.73
C VAL A 140 12.89 -2.89 -14.20
N TYR A 141 11.73 -2.98 -14.85
CA TYR A 141 11.63 -3.59 -16.17
C TYR A 141 12.33 -2.77 -17.27
N VAL A 142 12.02 -1.48 -17.40
CA VAL A 142 12.58 -0.60 -18.42
C VAL A 142 14.10 -0.43 -18.28
N PRO A 143 14.66 -0.24 -17.07
CA PRO A 143 16.11 -0.24 -16.87
C PRO A 143 16.77 -1.54 -17.36
N GLN A 144 16.25 -2.70 -16.96
CA GLN A 144 16.81 -4.01 -17.36
C GLN A 144 16.71 -4.25 -18.87
N LEU A 145 15.59 -3.86 -19.50
CA LEU A 145 15.45 -3.94 -20.95
C LEU A 145 16.48 -3.06 -21.66
N SER A 146 16.73 -1.87 -21.13
CA SER A 146 17.70 -0.92 -21.69
C SER A 146 19.13 -1.47 -21.60
N GLU A 147 19.48 -2.14 -20.50
CA GLU A 147 20.77 -2.82 -20.35
C GLU A 147 20.98 -3.92 -21.40
N VAL A 148 19.93 -4.68 -21.72
CA VAL A 148 20.00 -5.70 -22.78
C VAL A 148 20.15 -5.03 -24.13
N LYS A 149 19.36 -4.00 -24.42
CA LYS A 149 19.43 -3.24 -25.68
C LYS A 149 20.81 -2.63 -25.92
N ALA A 150 21.47 -2.14 -24.87
CA ALA A 150 22.82 -1.57 -24.97
C ALA A 150 23.93 -2.59 -25.31
N LYS A 151 23.63 -3.90 -25.24
CA LYS A 151 24.55 -4.99 -25.56
C LYS A 151 24.35 -5.55 -26.98
N LEU A 152 23.33 -5.10 -27.70
CA LEU A 152 23.04 -5.44 -29.09
C LEU A 152 23.66 -4.42 -30.04
#